data_AF-A0A3D4KA41-F1
#
_entry.id   AF-A0A3D4KA41-F1
#
_cell.length_a   1.000
_cell.length_b   1.000
_cell.length_c   1.000
_cell.angle_alpha   90.00
_cell.angle_beta   90.00
_cell.angle_gamma   90.00
#
_symmetry.space_group_name_H-M   'P 1'
#
loop_
_entity.id
_entity.type
_entity.pdbx_description
1 polymer ?
#
loop_
_entity_poly.entity_id
_entity_poly.type
_entity_poly.pdbx_seq_one_letter_code
_entity_poly.pdbx_strand_id
1 'polypeptide(L)'
;VHDNVDHPLALYAVSKKTNELMAHAYSNLYSIPTTGLRFFSAYGTYGRPDMALFIFTKSILAGEPINVYNHGKMRRDFTYIDDLVESIVRLLPKVAVPNPDWNGLTPDPSSSFAPYRIYNIGNNSTVELIRYIEIIEEKLGRKAIKNLLPMQEGDVPDALADVEDLQRETDFKPATPIEVGVGKFIDWYLDYYKVKL
;
A
#
# COMPACT_ATOMS: atom_id res chain seq x y z
N VAL A 1 3.61 1.68 -14.34
CA VAL A 1 2.16 2.00 -14.05
C VAL A 1 1.37 2.26 -15.33
N HIS A 2 1.22 1.28 -16.21
CA HIS A 2 0.66 1.53 -17.55
C HIS A 2 -0.77 1.03 -17.74
N ASP A 3 -1.32 0.32 -16.75
CA ASP A 3 -2.72 -0.06 -16.76
C ASP A 3 -3.62 1.10 -16.36
N ASN A 4 -4.63 1.34 -17.19
CA ASN A 4 -5.64 2.36 -16.95
C ASN A 4 -6.63 1.89 -15.86
N VAL A 5 -7.02 2.80 -14.98
CA VAL A 5 -7.88 2.53 -13.79
C VAL A 5 -9.32 3.01 -13.98
N ASP A 6 -9.79 3.05 -15.23
CA ASP A 6 -11.10 3.60 -15.60
C ASP A 6 -12.30 2.71 -15.20
N HIS A 7 -12.04 1.53 -14.63
CA HIS A 7 -13.07 0.59 -14.16
C HIS A 7 -12.91 0.29 -12.65
N PRO A 8 -13.06 1.30 -11.77
CA PRO A 8 -12.92 1.09 -10.33
C PRO A 8 -14.05 0.22 -9.76
N LEU A 9 -13.70 -0.73 -8.90
CA LEU A 9 -14.66 -1.62 -8.23
C LEU A 9 -15.32 -0.99 -6.99
N ALA A 10 -14.80 0.14 -6.51
CA ALA A 10 -15.25 0.79 -5.29
C ALA A 10 -15.31 2.32 -5.42
N LEU A 11 -16.25 2.94 -4.71
CA LEU A 11 -16.40 4.41 -4.67
C LEU A 11 -15.15 5.12 -4.15
N TYR A 12 -14.42 4.49 -3.22
CA TYR A 12 -13.12 4.97 -2.76
C TYR A 12 -12.14 5.14 -3.94
N ALA A 13 -12.04 4.14 -4.82
CA ALA A 13 -11.17 4.19 -5.99
C ALA A 13 -11.61 5.28 -6.99
N VAL A 14 -12.92 5.47 -7.19
CA VAL A 14 -13.45 6.59 -7.98
C VAL A 14 -12.94 7.92 -7.42
N SER A 15 -13.07 8.15 -6.11
CA SER A 15 -12.63 9.41 -5.49
C SER A 15 -11.13 9.68 -5.68
N LYS A 16 -10.30 8.63 -5.63
CA LYS A 16 -8.85 8.75 -5.83
C LYS A 16 -8.50 9.00 -7.29
N LYS A 17 -9.20 8.36 -8.24
CA LYS A 17 -9.05 8.66 -9.67
C LYS A 17 -9.47 10.09 -10.00
N THR A 18 -10.54 10.59 -9.40
CA THR A 18 -10.95 11.99 -9.56
C THR A 18 -9.85 12.95 -9.10
N ASN A 19 -9.14 12.65 -8.01
CA ASN A 19 -8.00 13.48 -7.58
C ASN A 19 -6.88 13.51 -8.64
N GLU A 20 -6.57 12.39 -9.30
CA GLU A 20 -5.59 12.35 -10.39
C GLU A 20 -6.01 13.25 -11.55
N LEU A 21 -7.29 13.16 -11.97
CA LEU A 21 -7.83 13.99 -13.04
C LEU A 21 -7.81 15.48 -12.68
N MET A 22 -8.16 15.82 -11.44
CA MET A 22 -8.08 17.19 -10.94
C MET A 22 -6.63 17.70 -10.93
N ALA A 23 -5.68 16.91 -10.44
CA ALA A 23 -4.26 17.27 -10.42
C ALA A 23 -3.71 17.50 -11.83
N HIS A 24 -4.07 16.65 -12.79
CA HIS A 24 -3.73 16.82 -14.20
C HIS A 24 -4.30 18.12 -14.77
N ALA A 25 -5.59 18.39 -14.58
CA ALA A 25 -6.24 19.59 -15.07
C ALA A 25 -5.57 20.88 -14.55
N TYR A 26 -5.22 20.90 -13.25
CA TYR A 26 -4.48 22.03 -12.66
C TYR A 26 -3.06 22.15 -13.20
N SER A 27 -2.35 21.03 -13.40
CA SER A 27 -1.01 21.02 -13.98
C SER A 27 -1.02 21.56 -15.41
N ASN A 28 -2.03 21.18 -16.20
CA ASN A 28 -2.23 21.64 -17.57
C ASN A 28 -2.54 23.14 -17.63
N LEU A 29 -3.51 23.61 -16.85
CA LEU A 29 -3.98 24.99 -16.92
C LEU A 29 -2.99 25.99 -16.30
N TYR A 30 -2.26 25.58 -15.26
CA TYR A 30 -1.49 26.50 -14.42
C TYR A 30 -0.02 26.13 -14.28
N SER A 31 0.46 25.08 -14.97
CA SER A 31 1.84 24.59 -14.88
C SER A 31 2.29 24.26 -13.45
N ILE A 32 1.35 23.93 -12.55
CA ILE A 32 1.66 23.50 -11.19
C ILE A 32 2.20 22.07 -11.26
N PRO A 33 3.45 21.80 -10.85
CA PRO A 33 3.96 20.44 -10.87
C PRO A 33 3.23 19.57 -9.85
N THR A 34 2.70 18.43 -10.28
CA THR A 34 2.00 17.49 -9.39
C THR A 34 2.53 16.08 -9.53
N THR A 35 2.64 15.40 -8.39
CA THR A 35 3.03 14.00 -8.31
C THR A 35 2.02 13.26 -7.43
N GLY A 36 1.29 12.33 -8.03
CA GLY A 36 0.38 11.44 -7.33
C GLY A 36 1.06 10.12 -6.98
N LEU A 37 0.79 9.61 -5.78
CA LEU A 37 1.27 8.32 -5.31
C LEU A 37 0.10 7.37 -5.08
N ARG A 38 0.10 6.25 -5.80
CA ARG A 38 -0.86 5.16 -5.62
C ARG A 38 -0.30 4.18 -4.59
N PHE A 39 -0.79 4.31 -3.37
CA PHE A 39 -0.37 3.47 -2.25
C PHE A 39 -0.95 2.06 -2.34
N PHE A 40 -0.07 1.07 -2.22
CA PHE A 40 -0.42 -0.31 -1.89
C PHE A 40 -0.49 -0.48 -0.36
N SER A 41 -0.62 -1.72 0.13
CA SER A 41 -0.90 -1.97 1.55
C SER A 41 0.26 -1.57 2.45
N ALA A 42 0.16 -0.38 3.05
CA ALA A 42 1.12 0.10 4.04
C ALA A 42 0.85 -0.51 5.43
N TYR A 43 1.91 -0.82 6.17
CA TYR A 43 1.81 -1.29 7.56
C TYR A 43 3.02 -0.82 8.38
N GLY A 44 2.89 -0.84 9.71
CA GLY A 44 3.97 -0.51 10.63
C GLY A 44 3.48 0.19 11.88
N THR A 45 4.43 0.63 12.72
CA THR A 45 4.17 1.37 13.97
C THR A 45 3.26 2.57 13.72
N TYR A 46 2.40 2.89 14.68
CA TYR A 46 1.37 3.94 14.53
C TYR A 46 0.39 3.69 13.37
N GLY A 47 0.30 2.44 12.89
CA GLY A 47 -0.67 2.01 11.90
C GLY A 47 -2.11 2.22 12.38
N ARG A 48 -3.04 2.27 11.42
CA ARG A 48 -4.45 2.56 11.72
C ARG A 48 -5.14 1.37 12.41
N PRO A 49 -5.99 1.61 13.43
CA PRO A 49 -6.71 0.55 14.15
C PRO A 49 -7.68 -0.29 13.32
N ASP A 50 -8.09 0.19 12.15
CA ASP A 50 -9.01 -0.47 11.23
C ASP A 50 -8.31 -1.31 10.15
N MET A 51 -6.99 -1.46 10.23
CA MET A 51 -6.20 -2.23 9.25
C MET A 51 -5.77 -3.59 9.82
N ALA A 52 -5.57 -4.55 8.92
CA ALA A 52 -5.37 -5.97 9.20
C ALA A 52 -4.39 -6.26 10.37
N LEU A 53 -3.17 -5.73 10.34
CA LEU A 53 -2.17 -5.98 11.37
C LEU A 53 -2.66 -5.61 12.78
N PHE A 54 -3.31 -4.45 12.86
CA PHE A 54 -3.81 -3.92 14.12
C PHE A 54 -5.00 -4.73 14.61
N ILE A 55 -5.97 -5.01 13.72
CA ILE A 55 -7.13 -5.85 14.02
C ILE A 55 -6.69 -7.23 14.52
N PHE A 56 -5.78 -7.88 13.80
CA PHE A 56 -5.30 -9.22 14.17
C PHE A 56 -4.56 -9.21 15.50
N THR A 57 -3.64 -8.28 15.70
CA THR A 57 -2.91 -8.15 16.98
C THR A 57 -3.87 -7.96 18.14
N LYS A 58 -4.83 -7.04 18.00
CA LYS A 58 -5.85 -6.77 19.03
C LYS A 58 -6.71 -7.99 19.31
N SER A 59 -7.26 -8.64 18.28
CA SER A 59 -8.14 -9.81 18.44
C SER A 59 -7.41 -11.00 19.06
N ILE A 60 -6.18 -11.29 18.62
CA ILE A 60 -5.39 -12.41 19.17
C ILE A 60 -5.07 -12.18 20.65
N LEU A 61 -4.70 -10.95 21.03
CA LEU A 61 -4.46 -10.61 22.44
C LEU A 61 -5.73 -10.75 23.29
N ALA A 62 -6.89 -10.40 22.73
CA ALA A 62 -8.20 -10.50 23.39
C ALA A 62 -8.78 -11.93 23.41
N GLY A 63 -8.19 -12.88 22.67
CA GLY A 63 -8.78 -14.22 22.51
C GLY A 63 -10.01 -14.23 21.60
N GLU A 64 -10.18 -13.21 20.77
CA GLU A 64 -11.30 -13.04 19.84
C GLU A 64 -10.96 -13.57 18.44
N PRO A 65 -11.95 -14.06 17.68
CA PRO A 65 -11.71 -14.56 16.33
C PRO A 65 -11.35 -13.45 15.34
N ILE A 66 -10.53 -13.81 14.35
CA ILE A 66 -10.20 -12.96 13.19
C ILE A 66 -10.88 -13.51 11.94
N ASN A 67 -11.38 -12.60 11.11
CA ASN A 67 -11.94 -12.96 9.80
C ASN A 67 -10.81 -13.02 8.76
N VAL A 68 -10.71 -14.15 8.07
CA VAL A 68 -9.70 -14.41 7.04
C VAL A 68 -10.42 -14.74 5.75
N TYR A 69 -10.46 -13.78 4.84
CA TYR A 69 -11.18 -13.88 3.56
C TYR A 69 -10.40 -14.69 2.52
N ASN A 70 -11.10 -15.12 1.47
CA ASN A 70 -10.58 -16.00 0.40
C ASN A 70 -9.91 -17.27 0.97
N HIS A 71 -10.43 -17.79 2.09
CA HIS A 71 -9.87 -18.95 2.80
C HIS A 71 -8.36 -18.84 3.11
N GLY A 72 -7.85 -17.61 3.32
CA GLY A 72 -6.43 -17.35 3.62
C GLY A 72 -5.50 -17.31 2.41
N LYS A 73 -6.01 -17.54 1.19
CA LYS A 73 -5.21 -17.57 -0.04
C LYS A 73 -4.95 -16.18 -0.64
N MET A 74 -5.23 -15.11 0.11
CA MET A 74 -4.94 -13.76 -0.35
C MET A 74 -3.45 -13.49 -0.32
N ARG A 75 -2.96 -12.86 -1.39
CA ARG A 75 -1.60 -12.31 -1.48
C ARG A 75 -1.70 -10.79 -1.44
N ARG A 76 -0.81 -10.15 -0.69
CA ARG A 76 -0.77 -8.70 -0.54
C ARG A 76 0.66 -8.19 -0.61
N ASP A 77 0.85 -7.10 -1.34
CA ASP A 77 2.07 -6.31 -1.29
C ASP A 77 2.05 -5.42 -0.05
N PHE A 78 2.74 -5.88 1.00
CA PHE A 78 2.89 -5.14 2.24
C PHE A 78 4.18 -4.31 2.21
N THR A 79 4.02 -2.99 2.34
CA THR A 79 5.14 -2.05 2.42
C THR A 79 5.28 -1.52 3.84
N TYR A 80 6.45 -1.69 4.44
CA TYR A 80 6.70 -1.19 5.79
C TYR A 80 6.78 0.35 5.79
N ILE A 81 6.29 0.97 6.86
CA ILE A 81 6.14 2.43 6.95
C ILE A 81 7.45 3.19 6.72
N ASP A 82 8.59 2.68 7.23
CA ASP A 82 9.89 3.33 7.05
C ASP A 82 10.31 3.35 5.57
N ASP A 83 10.12 2.25 4.84
CA ASP A 83 10.44 2.16 3.41
C ASP A 83 9.54 3.09 2.57
N LEU A 84 8.26 3.19 2.95
CA LEU A 84 7.30 4.08 2.32
C LEU A 84 7.69 5.55 2.54
N VAL A 85 8.05 5.92 3.76
CA VAL A 85 8.50 7.29 4.09
C VAL A 85 9.79 7.62 3.34
N GLU A 86 10.76 6.71 3.29
CA GLU A 86 12.03 6.91 2.56
C GLU A 86 11.78 7.16 1.07
N SER A 87 10.87 6.39 0.46
CA SER A 87 10.48 6.56 -0.95
C SER A 87 9.89 7.95 -1.19
N ILE A 88 9.02 8.44 -0.30
CA ILE A 88 8.43 9.77 -0.39
C ILE A 88 9.50 10.85 -0.24
N VAL A 89 10.37 10.74 0.77
CA VAL A 89 11.42 11.73 1.05
C VAL A 89 12.37 11.88 -0.14
N ARG A 90 12.76 10.77 -0.78
CA ARG A 90 13.60 10.78 -1.99
C ARG A 90 12.92 11.38 -3.21
N LEU A 91 11.59 11.28 -3.28
CA LEU A 91 10.79 11.84 -4.37
C LEU A 91 10.53 13.34 -4.21
N LEU A 92 10.49 13.87 -2.98
CA LEU A 92 10.25 15.30 -2.74
C LEU A 92 11.10 16.27 -3.60
N PRO A 93 12.42 16.08 -3.78
CA PRO A 93 13.22 16.96 -4.64
C PRO A 93 13.00 16.73 -6.15
N LYS A 94 12.24 15.70 -6.56
CA LYS A 94 12.02 15.30 -7.96
C LYS A 94 10.74 15.94 -8.50
N VAL A 95 10.83 17.21 -8.87
CA VAL A 95 9.70 17.97 -9.42
C VAL A 95 9.23 17.33 -10.74
N ALA A 96 7.92 17.08 -10.86
CA ALA A 96 7.34 16.54 -12.08
C ALA A 96 7.61 17.45 -13.29
N VAL A 97 8.13 16.86 -14.36
CA VAL A 97 8.39 17.55 -15.63
C VAL A 97 7.46 17.08 -16.74
N PRO A 98 7.09 17.96 -17.69
CA PRO A 98 6.39 17.59 -18.91
C PRO A 98 7.03 16.40 -19.61
N ASN A 99 6.21 15.51 -20.15
CA ASN A 99 6.62 14.44 -21.04
C ASN A 99 6.41 14.92 -22.50
N PRO A 100 7.47 15.31 -23.23
CA PRO A 100 7.34 15.77 -24.62
C PRO A 100 6.90 14.67 -25.57
N ASP A 101 7.11 13.41 -25.20
CA ASP A 101 6.75 12.23 -26.01
C ASP A 101 5.31 11.75 -25.76
N TRP A 102 4.56 12.43 -24.88
CA TRP A 102 3.19 12.04 -24.57
C TRP A 102 2.25 12.29 -25.75
N ASN A 103 1.40 11.32 -26.06
CA ASN A 103 0.45 11.38 -27.17
C ASN A 103 -0.94 10.92 -26.71
N GLY A 104 -1.98 11.70 -27.00
CA GLY A 104 -3.37 11.35 -26.66
C GLY A 104 -3.92 10.13 -27.39
N LEU A 105 -3.30 9.70 -28.50
CA LEU A 105 -3.64 8.46 -29.20
C LEU A 105 -3.07 7.22 -28.52
N THR A 106 -1.96 7.38 -27.79
CA THR A 106 -1.29 6.32 -27.02
C THR A 106 -0.93 6.86 -25.64
N PRO A 107 -1.93 7.19 -24.81
CA PRO A 107 -1.70 7.92 -23.57
C PRO A 107 -1.01 7.01 -22.55
N ASP A 108 0.09 7.49 -21.99
CA ASP A 108 0.63 6.93 -20.76
C ASP A 108 -0.12 7.55 -19.57
N PRO A 109 -0.90 6.78 -18.79
CA PRO A 109 -1.69 7.32 -17.68
C PRO A 109 -0.81 7.83 -16.53
N SER A 110 0.47 7.48 -16.51
CA SER A 110 1.42 7.88 -15.47
C SER A 110 2.13 9.22 -15.76
N SER A 111 1.93 9.80 -16.94
CA SER A 111 2.57 11.04 -17.37
C SER A 111 1.67 11.92 -18.24
N SER A 112 2.15 13.11 -18.58
CA SER A 112 1.44 14.01 -19.50
C SER A 112 2.39 15.00 -20.16
N PHE A 113 1.92 15.69 -21.20
CA PHE A 113 2.54 16.90 -21.72
C PHE A 113 2.55 18.06 -20.70
N ALA A 114 1.75 17.97 -19.64
CA ALA A 114 1.81 18.85 -18.46
C ALA A 114 2.79 18.31 -17.40
N PRO A 115 3.27 19.13 -16.44
CA PRO A 115 4.14 18.68 -15.34
C PRO A 115 3.39 17.80 -14.32
N TYR A 116 3.02 16.59 -14.72
CA TYR A 116 2.17 15.66 -14.00
C TYR A 116 2.78 14.26 -14.05
N ARG A 117 2.89 13.61 -12.88
CA ARG A 117 3.39 12.23 -12.75
C ARG A 117 2.55 11.43 -11.77
N ILE A 118 2.36 10.14 -12.05
CA ILE A 118 1.80 9.17 -11.10
C ILE A 118 2.79 8.03 -10.92
N TYR A 119 3.03 7.65 -9.67
CA TYR A 119 3.81 6.47 -9.34
C TYR A 119 3.02 5.52 -8.45
N ASN A 120 3.18 4.22 -8.68
CA ASN A 120 2.81 3.22 -7.68
C ASN A 120 3.89 3.20 -6.61
N ILE A 121 3.48 3.12 -5.35
CA ILE A 121 4.39 2.97 -4.21
C ILE A 121 4.02 1.69 -3.46
N GLY A 122 4.98 0.77 -3.40
CA GLY A 122 4.81 -0.61 -2.94
C GLY A 122 6.17 -1.30 -2.77
N ASN A 123 6.18 -2.51 -2.23
CA ASN A 123 7.38 -3.32 -1.96
C ASN A 123 7.81 -4.14 -3.18
N ASN A 124 6.89 -4.41 -4.12
CA ASN A 124 7.09 -5.32 -5.25
C ASN A 124 7.39 -6.75 -4.78
N SER A 125 6.75 -7.15 -3.68
CA SER A 125 6.85 -8.49 -3.11
C SER A 125 5.56 -8.83 -2.41
N THR A 126 4.97 -9.97 -2.75
CA THR A 126 3.71 -10.42 -2.14
C THR A 126 3.95 -11.41 -1.02
N VAL A 127 3.23 -11.23 0.08
CA VAL A 127 3.19 -12.15 1.21
C VAL A 127 1.80 -12.75 1.32
N GLU A 128 1.73 -14.05 1.60
CA GLU A 128 0.47 -14.73 1.89
C GLU A 128 -0.10 -14.27 3.24
N LEU A 129 -1.39 -13.99 3.28
CA LEU A 129 -2.06 -13.51 4.49
C LEU A 129 -1.91 -14.49 5.66
N ILE A 130 -1.86 -15.80 5.40
CA ILE A 130 -1.62 -16.81 6.43
C ILE A 130 -0.23 -16.66 7.03
N ARG A 131 0.83 -16.49 6.21
CA ARG A 131 2.18 -16.25 6.72
C ARG A 131 2.24 -14.98 7.57
N TYR A 132 1.52 -13.94 7.17
CA TYR A 132 1.41 -12.71 7.95
C TYR A 132 0.81 -12.94 9.35
N ILE A 133 -0.25 -13.75 9.45
CA ILE A 133 -0.87 -14.11 10.72
C ILE A 133 0.07 -14.98 11.56
N GLU A 134 0.77 -15.94 10.96
CA GLU A 134 1.72 -16.81 11.67
C GLU A 134 2.84 -16.01 12.35
N ILE A 135 3.38 -14.98 11.68
CA ILE A 135 4.40 -14.11 12.27
C ILE A 135 3.85 -13.37 13.51
N ILE A 136 2.57 -12.94 13.46
CA ILE A 136 1.90 -12.32 14.61
C ILE A 136 1.74 -13.34 15.75
N GLU A 137 1.30 -14.56 15.44
CA GLU A 137 1.15 -15.64 16.42
C GLU A 137 2.48 -15.99 17.10
N GLU A 138 3.56 -16.12 16.31
CA GLU A 138 4.91 -16.39 16.77
C GLU A 138 5.40 -15.29 17.73
N LYS A 139 5.23 -14.02 17.36
CA LYS A 139 5.68 -12.88 18.16
C LYS A 139 4.85 -12.69 19.45
N LEU A 140 3.55 -12.99 19.41
CA LEU A 140 2.67 -12.89 20.58
C LEU A 140 2.69 -14.15 21.47
N GLY A 141 3.21 -15.28 20.96
CA GLY A 141 3.13 -16.58 21.65
C GLY A 141 1.70 -17.11 21.79
N ARG A 142 0.76 -16.70 20.92
CA ARG A 142 -0.67 -17.05 21.00
C ARG A 142 -1.20 -17.41 19.61
N LYS A 143 -2.02 -18.47 19.53
CA LYS A 143 -2.67 -18.88 18.28
C LYS A 143 -3.94 -18.09 18.01
N ALA A 144 -4.11 -17.66 16.76
CA ALA A 144 -5.30 -16.95 16.31
C ALA A 144 -6.45 -17.92 16.09
N ILE A 145 -7.64 -17.55 16.57
CA ILE A 145 -8.90 -18.21 16.22
C ILE A 145 -9.33 -17.64 14.86
N LYS A 146 -9.35 -18.46 13.81
CA LYS A 146 -9.55 -18.01 12.42
C LYS A 146 -10.93 -18.39 11.91
N ASN A 147 -11.71 -17.41 11.48
CA ASN A 147 -12.92 -17.60 10.71
C ASN A 147 -12.56 -17.52 9.22
N LEU A 148 -12.48 -18.66 8.54
CA LEU A 148 -12.21 -18.71 7.11
C LEU A 148 -13.48 -18.37 6.33
N LEU A 149 -13.48 -17.25 5.61
CA LEU A 149 -14.62 -16.72 4.88
C LEU A 149 -14.37 -16.76 3.36
N PRO A 150 -15.44 -16.81 2.54
CA PRO A 150 -15.32 -16.62 1.09
C PRO A 150 -14.77 -15.22 0.76
N MET A 151 -14.41 -15.00 -0.49
CA MET A 151 -13.91 -13.70 -0.95
C MET A 151 -14.99 -12.62 -0.86
N GLN A 152 -14.61 -11.39 -0.51
CA GLN A 152 -15.54 -10.25 -0.51
C GLN A 152 -15.71 -9.71 -1.93
N GLU A 153 -16.90 -9.18 -2.23
CA GLU A 153 -17.14 -8.48 -3.49
C GLU A 153 -16.26 -7.22 -3.56
N GLY A 154 -15.58 -7.04 -4.69
CA GLY A 154 -14.69 -5.90 -4.92
C GLY A 154 -13.25 -6.08 -4.47
N ASP A 155 -12.93 -7.18 -3.77
CA ASP A 155 -11.54 -7.54 -3.45
C ASP A 155 -10.82 -8.15 -4.66
N VAL A 156 -9.50 -7.98 -4.69
CA VAL A 156 -8.62 -8.63 -5.68
C VAL A 156 -7.77 -9.73 -5.01
N PRO A 157 -7.59 -10.91 -5.65
CA PRO A 157 -6.86 -12.03 -5.03
C PRO A 157 -5.37 -11.74 -4.86
N ASP A 158 -4.78 -11.06 -5.84
CA ASP A 158 -3.38 -10.64 -5.87
C ASP A 158 -3.31 -9.15 -6.21
N ALA A 159 -2.50 -8.43 -5.44
CA ALA A 159 -2.29 -7.00 -5.60
C ALA A 159 -0.78 -6.76 -5.54
N LEU A 160 -0.13 -6.90 -6.69
CA LEU A 160 1.29 -6.60 -6.86
C LEU A 160 1.46 -5.22 -7.48
N ALA A 161 2.31 -4.40 -6.89
CA ALA A 161 2.63 -3.09 -7.40
C ALA A 161 3.75 -3.18 -8.44
N ASP A 162 3.48 -2.79 -9.69
CA ASP A 162 4.55 -2.37 -10.61
C ASP A 162 5.09 -1.01 -10.15
N VAL A 163 6.30 -1.00 -9.58
CA VAL A 163 6.97 0.16 -8.96
C VAL A 163 8.27 0.54 -9.66
N GLU A 164 8.56 -0.01 -10.83
CA GLU A 164 9.86 0.20 -11.52
C GLU A 164 10.14 1.68 -11.79
N ASP A 165 9.09 2.44 -12.14
CA ASP A 165 9.19 3.87 -12.38
C ASP A 165 9.63 4.64 -11.13
N LEU A 166 9.06 4.31 -9.96
CA LEU A 166 9.42 4.95 -8.71
C LEU A 166 10.83 4.57 -8.26
N GLN A 167 11.20 3.29 -8.42
CA GLN A 167 12.54 2.82 -8.07
C GLN A 167 13.61 3.51 -8.91
N ARG A 168 13.35 3.69 -10.21
CA ARG A 168 14.25 4.42 -11.11
C ARG A 168 14.37 5.90 -10.73
N GLU A 169 13.27 6.54 -10.35
CA GLU A 169 13.26 7.96 -9.99
C GLU A 169 13.94 8.24 -8.63
N THR A 170 13.80 7.31 -7.68
CA THR A 170 14.28 7.48 -6.30
C THR A 170 15.60 6.76 -6.01
N ASP A 171 16.06 5.89 -6.91
CA ASP A 171 17.19 4.97 -6.70
C ASP A 171 17.06 4.21 -5.37
N PHE A 172 15.84 3.75 -5.09
CA PHE A 172 15.48 3.10 -3.84
C PHE A 172 14.47 1.98 -4.06
N LYS A 173 14.66 0.89 -3.33
CA LYS A 173 13.74 -0.24 -3.29
C LYS A 173 13.47 -0.59 -1.82
N PRO A 174 12.20 -0.71 -1.40
CA PRO A 174 11.85 -1.22 -0.08
C PRO A 174 12.51 -2.56 0.20
N ALA A 175 13.02 -2.73 1.42
CA ALA A 175 13.82 -3.90 1.76
C ALA A 175 13.51 -4.47 3.16
N THR A 176 12.56 -3.90 3.91
CA THR A 176 12.22 -4.41 5.24
C THR A 176 11.56 -5.78 5.14
N PRO A 177 12.16 -6.85 5.72
CA PRO A 177 11.51 -8.15 5.78
C PRO A 177 10.21 -8.08 6.58
N ILE A 178 9.21 -8.86 6.16
CA ILE A 178 7.88 -8.83 6.78
C ILE A 178 7.92 -9.19 8.26
N GLU A 179 8.78 -10.14 8.65
CA GLU A 179 9.03 -10.54 10.03
C GLU A 179 9.55 -9.38 10.88
N VAL A 180 10.45 -8.57 10.33
CA VAL A 180 11.04 -7.42 11.02
C VAL A 180 10.00 -6.33 11.22
N GLY A 181 9.26 -5.96 10.15
CA GLY A 181 8.27 -4.90 10.24
C GLY A 181 7.11 -5.25 11.17
N VAL A 182 6.61 -6.50 11.11
CA VAL A 182 5.55 -6.99 12.00
C VAL A 182 6.06 -7.03 13.44
N GLY A 183 7.28 -7.52 13.66
CA GLY A 183 7.92 -7.53 14.97
C GLY A 183 7.98 -6.13 15.58
N LYS A 184 8.49 -5.14 14.83
CA LYS A 184 8.56 -3.73 15.26
C LYS A 184 7.18 -3.16 15.60
N PHE A 185 6.15 -3.47 14.79
CA PHE A 185 4.79 -3.05 15.10
C PHE A 185 4.28 -3.65 16.41
N ILE A 186 4.46 -4.95 16.62
CA ILE A 186 3.96 -5.62 17.84
C ILE A 186 4.69 -5.08 19.07
N ASP A 187 6.01 -4.89 18.99
CA ASP A 187 6.80 -4.29 20.08
C ASP A 187 6.28 -2.89 20.43
N TRP A 188 6.04 -2.05 19.42
CA TRP A 188 5.40 -0.75 19.60
C TRP A 188 4.00 -0.86 20.20
N TYR A 189 3.17 -1.80 19.73
CA TYR A 189 1.80 -1.96 20.19
C TYR A 189 1.77 -2.30 21.68
N LEU A 190 2.58 -3.27 22.11
CA LEU A 190 2.66 -3.73 23.49
C LEU A 190 3.14 -2.61 24.42
N ASP A 191 4.16 -1.85 24.00
CA ASP A 191 4.64 -0.70 24.77
C ASP A 191 3.60 0.45 24.80
N TYR A 192 3.04 0.84 23.67
CA TYR A 192 2.13 1.97 23.56
C TYR A 192 0.83 1.74 24.34
N TYR A 193 0.26 0.54 24.25
CA TYR A 193 -0.97 0.16 24.96
C TYR A 193 -0.73 -0.48 26.33
N LYS A 194 0.54 -0.60 26.76
CA LYS A 194 0.95 -1.18 28.05
C LYS A 194 0.41 -2.59 28.29
N VAL A 195 0.40 -3.41 27.24
CA VAL A 195 -0.05 -4.81 27.28
C VAL A 195 1.11 -5.71 27.72
N LYS A 196 0.84 -6.62 28.66
CA LYS A 196 1.77 -7.68 29.07
C LYS A 196 1.33 -9.00 28.42
N LEU A 197 2.28 -9.74 27.85
CA LEU A 197 2.04 -11.04 27.22
C LEU A 197 1.81 -12.15 28.24
#